data_AF-A0A1F8B889-F1
#
_entry.id   AF-A0A1F8B889-F1
#
_cell.length_a   1.000
_cell.length_b   1.000
_cell.length_c   1.000
_cell.angle_alpha   90.00
_cell.angle_beta   90.00
_cell.angle_gamma   90.00
#
_symmetry.space_group_name_H-M   'P 1'
#
loop_
_entity.id
_entity.type
_entity.pdbx_description
1 polymer ?
#
loop_
_entity_poly.entity_id
_entity_poly.type
_entity_poly.pdbx_seq_one_letter_code
_entity_poly.pdbx_strand_id
1 'polypeptide(L)'
;MDSYTTQNKENVHLEKDQRLIIFLLTSSKVSYIGTKNVNGTILFKFSPKEAAKDEINIFYSGKCLVEAGKLLDASVRFKNELFRAKYNY
;
A
#
# COMPACT_ATOMS: atom_id res chain seq x y z
N MET A 1 -15.51 -6.76 28.12
CA MET A 1 -15.63 -6.14 26.80
C MET A 1 -14.25 -6.02 26.17
N ASP A 2 -13.89 -7.09 25.47
CA ASP A 2 -13.14 -7.18 24.21
C ASP A 2 -12.09 -6.11 23.84
N SER A 3 -10.98 -6.04 24.57
CA SER A 3 -9.78 -5.31 24.11
C SER A 3 -8.93 -6.13 23.12
N TYR A 4 -9.02 -7.46 23.16
CA TYR A 4 -8.24 -8.37 22.30
C TYR A 4 -8.78 -8.47 20.87
N THR A 5 -10.09 -8.34 20.70
CA THR A 5 -10.78 -8.53 19.41
C THR A 5 -10.64 -7.31 18.49
N THR A 6 -10.49 -6.11 19.08
CA THR A 6 -10.32 -4.84 18.37
C THR A 6 -8.89 -4.67 17.83
N GLN A 7 -7.88 -4.97 18.66
CA GLN A 7 -6.47 -4.93 18.22
C GLN A 7 -6.19 -5.90 17.06
N ASN A 8 -6.82 -7.08 17.07
CA ASN A 8 -6.64 -8.06 16.00
C ASN A 8 -7.24 -7.60 14.67
N LYS A 9 -8.41 -6.94 14.69
CA LYS A 9 -9.03 -6.39 13.47
C LYS A 9 -8.22 -5.24 12.90
N GLU A 10 -7.78 -4.30 13.74
CA GLU A 10 -6.96 -3.17 13.31
C GLU A 10 -5.63 -3.62 12.69
N ASN A 11 -4.95 -4.62 13.30
CA ASN A 11 -3.73 -5.20 12.75
C ASN A 11 -3.97 -5.88 11.38
N VAL A 12 -5.08 -6.60 11.23
CA VAL A 12 -5.43 -7.25 9.94
C VAL A 12 -5.71 -6.22 8.84
N HIS A 13 -6.32 -5.08 9.16
CA HIS A 13 -6.54 -4.00 8.20
C HIS A 13 -5.23 -3.32 7.79
N LEU A 14 -4.35 -3.03 8.76
CA LEU A 14 -3.02 -2.47 8.49
C LEU A 14 -2.17 -3.37 7.59
N GLU A 15 -2.16 -4.69 7.81
CA GLU A 15 -1.44 -5.62 6.94
C GLU A 15 -2.00 -5.65 5.51
N LYS A 16 -3.34 -5.57 5.36
CA LYS A 16 -3.98 -5.58 4.03
C LYS A 16 -3.65 -4.31 3.25
N ASP A 17 -3.68 -3.15 3.89
CA ASP A 17 -3.36 -1.88 3.23
C ASP A 17 -1.89 -1.79 2.82
N GLN A 18 -0.98 -2.33 3.62
CA GLN A 18 0.44 -2.43 3.26
C GLN A 18 0.63 -3.33 2.02
N ARG A 19 -0.03 -4.49 1.99
CA ARG A 19 0.02 -5.41 0.84
C ARG A 19 -0.59 -4.78 -0.41
N LEU A 20 -1.65 -3.98 -0.26
CA LEU A 20 -2.26 -3.25 -1.38
C LEU A 20 -1.30 -2.23 -1.98
N ILE A 21 -0.59 -1.47 -1.15
CA ILE A 21 0.37 -0.46 -1.64
C ILE A 21 1.54 -1.14 -2.35
N ILE A 22 2.06 -2.24 -1.80
CA ILE A 22 3.08 -3.07 -2.46
C ILE A 22 2.56 -3.58 -3.80
N PHE A 23 1.33 -4.09 -3.85
CA PHE A 23 0.71 -4.56 -5.08
C PHE A 23 0.64 -3.46 -6.15
N LEU A 24 0.16 -2.27 -5.78
CA LEU A 24 0.11 -1.12 -6.70
C LEU A 24 1.50 -0.71 -7.19
N LEU A 25 2.53 -0.80 -6.36
CA LEU A 25 3.91 -0.52 -6.76
C LEU A 25 4.49 -1.57 -7.74
N THR A 26 3.91 -2.77 -7.81
CA THR A 26 4.30 -3.81 -8.78
C THR A 26 3.53 -3.77 -10.09
N SER A 27 2.43 -3.01 -10.15
CA SER A 27 1.56 -2.96 -11.31
C SER A 27 2.16 -2.07 -12.40
N SER A 28 2.17 -2.56 -13.64
CA SER A 28 2.67 -1.81 -14.80
C SER A 28 1.68 -0.75 -15.31
N LYS A 29 0.43 -0.81 -14.87
CA LYS A 29 -0.65 0.09 -15.31
C LYS A 29 -0.73 1.38 -14.51
N VAL A 30 -0.06 1.42 -13.36
CA VAL A 30 -0.07 2.56 -12.45
C VAL A 30 1.35 2.98 -12.13
N SER A 31 1.57 4.27 -12.03
CA SER A 31 2.81 4.90 -11.64
C SER A 31 2.63 5.55 -10.28
N TYR A 32 3.54 5.27 -9.36
CA TYR A 32 3.65 6.00 -8.12
C TYR A 32 4.15 7.42 -8.40
N ILE A 33 3.45 8.42 -7.87
CA ILE A 33 3.78 9.84 -8.09
C ILE A 33 4.23 10.57 -6.82
N GLY A 34 4.14 9.93 -5.65
CA GLY A 34 4.65 10.47 -4.39
C GLY A 34 3.75 10.24 -3.18
N THR A 35 4.24 10.62 -2.02
CA THR A 35 3.53 10.57 -0.74
C THR A 35 3.17 11.95 -0.25
N LYS A 36 2.05 12.07 0.46
CA LYS A 36 1.64 13.31 1.16
C LYS A 36 1.26 12.97 2.60
N ASN A 37 1.86 13.68 3.56
CA ASN A 37 1.40 13.64 4.94
C ASN A 37 0.27 14.65 5.13
N VAL A 38 -0.88 14.20 5.61
CA VAL A 38 -2.06 15.04 5.91
C VAL A 38 -2.50 14.70 7.32
N ASN A 39 -2.32 15.63 8.26
CA ASN A 39 -2.72 15.49 9.67
C ASN A 39 -2.20 14.19 10.33
N GLY A 40 -0.94 13.83 10.06
CA GLY A 40 -0.31 12.61 10.58
C GLY A 40 -0.67 11.34 9.82
N THR A 41 -1.54 11.42 8.80
CA THR A 41 -1.86 10.30 7.92
C THR A 41 -1.01 10.36 6.66
N ILE A 42 -0.29 9.28 6.35
CA ILE A 42 0.52 9.16 5.13
C ILE A 42 -0.39 8.67 3.99
N LEU A 43 -0.55 9.49 2.96
CA LEU A 43 -1.29 9.16 1.74
C LEU A 43 -0.32 8.87 0.61
N PHE A 44 -0.48 7.73 -0.06
CA PHE A 44 0.27 7.35 -1.25
C PHE A 44 -0.51 7.73 -2.50
N LYS A 45 0.14 8.40 -3.47
CA LYS A 45 -0.49 8.85 -4.70
C LYS A 45 -0.02 8.01 -5.89
N PHE A 46 -0.97 7.59 -6.71
CA PHE A 46 -0.76 6.80 -7.92
C PHE A 46 -1.50 7.45 -9.11
N SER A 47 -0.97 7.26 -10.31
CA SER A 47 -1.54 7.76 -11.57
C SER A 47 -1.43 6.71 -12.69
N PRO A 48 -2.41 6.58 -13.60
CA PRO A 48 -3.68 7.31 -13.63
C PRO A 48 -4.67 6.77 -12.60
N LYS A 49 -5.58 7.64 -12.13
CA LYS A 49 -6.55 7.35 -11.05
C LYS A 49 -7.43 6.13 -11.36
N GLU A 50 -7.94 6.04 -12.59
CA GLU A 50 -8.85 4.95 -12.98
C GLU A 50 -8.13 3.60 -12.97
N ALA A 51 -6.89 3.53 -13.49
CA ALA A 51 -6.10 2.29 -13.43
C ALA A 51 -5.78 1.89 -11.99
N ALA A 52 -5.49 2.85 -11.10
CA ALA A 52 -5.29 2.56 -9.68
C ALA A 52 -6.55 1.98 -9.03
N LYS A 53 -7.72 2.51 -9.36
CA LYS A 53 -9.00 2.01 -8.87
C LYS A 53 -9.27 0.58 -9.35
N ASP A 54 -9.00 0.29 -10.62
CA ASP A 54 -9.16 -1.05 -11.19
C ASP A 54 -8.22 -2.06 -10.55
N GLU A 55 -6.96 -1.70 -10.36
CA GLU A 55 -5.96 -2.57 -9.71
C GLU A 55 -6.31 -2.82 -8.23
N ILE A 56 -6.83 -1.83 -7.50
CA ILE A 56 -7.35 -2.02 -6.13
C ILE A 56 -8.50 -3.03 -6.13
N ASN A 57 -9.45 -2.92 -7.06
CA ASN A 57 -10.57 -3.86 -7.17
C ASN A 57 -10.06 -5.29 -7.47
N ILE A 58 -9.07 -5.43 -8.35
CA ILE A 58 -8.44 -6.71 -8.67
C ILE A 58 -7.81 -7.32 -7.41
N PHE A 59 -7.05 -6.53 -6.64
CA PHE A 59 -6.43 -6.98 -5.39
C PHE A 59 -7.46 -7.54 -4.41
N TYR A 60 -8.54 -6.81 -4.17
CA TYR A 60 -9.60 -7.24 -3.25
C TYR A 60 -10.44 -8.41 -3.78
N SER A 61 -10.46 -8.63 -5.11
CA SER A 61 -11.11 -9.80 -5.71
C SER A 61 -10.34 -11.11 -5.52
N GLY A 62 -9.09 -11.06 -5.02
CA GLY A 62 -8.27 -12.24 -4.72
C GLY A 62 -7.66 -12.94 -5.95
N LYS A 63 -7.72 -12.32 -7.14
CA LYS A 63 -7.29 -12.92 -8.42
C LYS A 63 -5.98 -12.32 -8.96
N CYS A 64 -4.93 -12.23 -8.15
CA CYS A 64 -3.64 -11.74 -8.64
C CYS A 64 -2.46 -12.63 -8.21
N LEU A 65 -1.57 -12.90 -9.15
CA LEU A 65 -0.26 -13.50 -8.91
C LEU A 65 0.80 -12.45 -9.23
N VAL A 66 1.74 -12.25 -8.32
CA VAL A 66 2.85 -11.30 -8.48
C VAL A 66 4.16 -12.05 -8.34
N GLU A 67 5.13 -11.72 -9.20
CA GLU A 67 6.48 -12.30 -9.13
C GLU A 67 7.18 -11.89 -7.83
N ALA A 68 7.82 -12.85 -7.16
CA ALA A 68 8.47 -12.62 -5.86
C ALA A 68 9.54 -11.53 -5.89
N GLY A 69 10.31 -11.40 -6.98
CA GLY A 69 11.32 -10.34 -7.14
C GLY A 69 10.72 -8.94 -7.16
N LYS A 70 9.65 -8.74 -7.93
CA LYS A 70 8.92 -7.45 -7.99
C LYS A 70 8.31 -7.10 -6.63
N LEU A 71 7.83 -8.11 -5.90
CA LEU A 71 7.28 -7.94 -4.56
C LEU A 71 8.34 -7.44 -3.57
N LEU A 72 9.55 -8.01 -3.61
CA LEU A 72 10.67 -7.59 -2.75
C LEU A 72 11.08 -6.15 -3.02
N ASP A 73 11.26 -5.78 -4.29
CA ASP A 73 11.62 -4.43 -4.69
C ASP A 73 10.55 -3.39 -4.30
N ALA A 74 9.27 -3.72 -4.53
CA ALA A 74 8.16 -2.88 -4.13
C ALA A 74 8.08 -2.70 -2.60
N SER A 75 8.36 -3.76 -1.83
CA SER A 75 8.39 -3.70 -0.36
C SER A 75 9.51 -2.78 0.15
N VAL A 76 10.69 -2.83 -0.48
CA VAL A 76 11.82 -1.94 -0.14
C VAL A 76 11.46 -0.49 -0.46
N ARG A 77 10.86 -0.23 -1.63
CA ARG A 77 10.38 1.11 -2.02
C ARG A 77 9.36 1.64 -1.01
N PHE A 78 8.34 0.85 -0.67
CA PHE A 78 7.33 1.22 0.32
C PHE A 78 7.96 1.57 1.67
N LYS A 79 8.88 0.74 2.16
CA LYS A 79 9.63 0.99 3.40
C LYS A 79 10.36 2.33 3.35
N ASN A 80 11.11 2.59 2.28
CA ASN A 80 11.88 3.82 2.13
C ASN A 80 10.99 5.07 2.10
N GLU A 81 9.84 5.00 1.43
CA GLU A 81 8.87 6.10 1.40
C GLU A 81 8.24 6.36 2.78
N LEU A 82 7.91 5.31 3.54
CA LEU A 82 7.47 5.46 4.92
C LEU A 82 8.53 6.12 5.80
N PHE A 83 9.81 5.72 5.66
CA PHE A 83 10.90 6.35 6.38
C PHE A 83 11.04 7.84 5.99
N ARG A 84 11.02 8.16 4.70
CA ARG A 84 11.09 9.56 4.22
C ARG A 84 9.94 10.40 4.79
N ALA A 85 8.71 9.91 4.73
CA ALA A 85 7.54 10.62 5.22
C ALA A 85 7.51 10.78 6.75
N LYS A 86 8.11 9.85 7.50
CA LYS A 86 8.17 9.89 8.97
C LYS A 86 9.27 10.80 9.50
N TYR A 87 10.39 10.90 8.80
CA TYR A 87 11.59 11.56 9.32
C TYR A 87 11.94 12.89 8.64
N ASN A 88 11.11 13.40 7.71
CA ASN A 88 11.19 14.74 7.09
C ASN A 88 12.63 15.31 7.03
N TYR A 89 13.42 14.86 6.05
CA TYR A 89 14.60 15.60 5.59
C TYR A 89 14.18 16.64 4.55
#